data_AF-A0A2E0EME1-F1
#
_entry.id   AF-A0A2E0EME1-F1
#
_cell.length_a   1.000
_cell.length_b   1.000
_cell.length_c   1.000
_cell.angle_alpha   90.00
_cell.angle_beta   90.00
_cell.angle_gamma   90.00
#
_symmetry.space_group_name_H-M   'P 1'
#
loop_
_entity.id
_entity.type
_entity.pdbx_description
1 polymer ?
#
loop_
_entity_poly.entity_id
_entity_poly.type
_entity_poly.pdbx_seq_one_letter_code
_entity_poly.pdbx_strand_id
1 'polypeptide(L)' 'MIPCVAIGGMKPENCAPMVEHGADFIAAIQSVWNHPKGPRIAVQAFNREIRQALKARPQPNLAA' A
#
# COMPACT_ATOMS: atom_id res chain seq x y z
N MET A 1 -10.17 -16.41 -2.11
CA MET A 1 -9.58 -15.21 -1.49
C MET A 1 -10.65 -14.13 -1.38
N ILE A 2 -10.62 -13.31 -0.33
CA ILE A 2 -11.53 -12.16 -0.16
C ILE A 2 -10.73 -10.89 -0.49
N PRO A 3 -11.20 -10.03 -1.41
CA PRO A 3 -10.54 -8.75 -1.68
C PRO A 3 -10.42 -7.89 -0.42
N CYS A 4 -9.23 -7.37 -0.15
CA CYS A 4 -8.93 -6.62 1.07
C CYS A 4 -8.41 -5.20 0.77
N VAL A 5 -8.94 -4.21 1.50
CA VAL A 5 -8.46 -2.82 1.48
C VAL A 5 -7.99 -2.40 2.87
N ALA A 6 -6.75 -1.93 2.98
CA ALA A 6 -6.25 -1.33 4.21
C ALA A 6 -6.56 0.18 4.24
N ILE A 7 -7.19 0.64 5.32
CA ILE A 7 -7.59 2.03 5.53
C ILE A 7 -7.31 2.47 6.98
N GLY A 8 -6.97 3.75 7.15
CA GLY A 8 -6.74 4.36 8.46
C GLY A 8 -5.30 4.87 8.60
N GLY A 9 -5.09 6.18 8.48
CA GLY A 9 -3.78 6.79 8.70
C GLY A 9 -2.65 6.27 7.78
N MET A 10 -2.99 5.70 6.61
CA MET A 10 -2.01 5.15 5.67
C MET A 10 -1.09 6.25 5.13
N LYS A 11 0.21 5.98 5.17
CA LYS A 11 1.29 6.81 4.62
C LYS A 11 2.25 5.89 3.84
N PRO A 12 3.09 6.41 2.94
CA PRO A 12 4.07 5.58 2.25
C PRO A 12 4.95 4.78 3.22
N GLU A 13 5.31 5.36 4.37
CA GLU A 13 6.23 4.74 5.33
C GLU A 13 5.61 3.57 6.11
N ASN A 14 4.29 3.40 6.10
CA ASN A 14 3.59 2.36 6.87
C ASN A 14 2.76 1.39 6.01
N CYS A 15 2.68 1.58 4.68
CA CYS A 15 1.81 0.77 3.84
C CYS A 15 2.43 -0.58 3.44
N ALA A 16 3.76 -0.74 3.49
CA ALA A 16 4.44 -1.96 3.06
C ALA A 16 3.98 -3.23 3.83
N PRO A 17 3.92 -3.23 5.17
CA PRO A 17 3.45 -4.40 5.93
C PRO A 17 2.00 -4.80 5.58
N MET A 18 1.14 -3.84 5.22
CA MET A 18 -0.24 -4.14 4.83
C MET A 18 -0.28 -4.93 3.52
N VAL A 19 0.55 -4.54 2.55
CA VAL A 19 0.68 -5.25 1.27
C VAL A 19 1.27 -6.65 1.48
N GLU A 20 2.30 -6.76 2.31
CA GLU A 20 2.95 -8.05 2.65
C GLU A 20 1.98 -9.03 3.32
N HIS A 21 1.08 -8.53 4.17
CA HIS A 21 0.06 -9.33 4.85
C HIS A 21 -1.18 -9.62 4.00
N GLY A 22 -1.24 -9.15 2.75
CA GLY A 22 -2.29 -9.53 1.82
C GLY A 22 -3.30 -8.45 1.46
N ALA A 23 -3.12 -7.20 1.89
CA ALA A 23 -3.97 -6.11 1.40
C ALA A 23 -3.78 -5.94 -0.11
N ASP A 24 -4.89 -5.92 -0.85
CA ASP A 24 -4.88 -5.74 -2.30
C ASP A 24 -4.89 -4.26 -2.68
N PHE A 25 -5.47 -3.43 -1.80
CA PHE A 25 -5.56 -1.99 -1.98
C PHE A 25 -5.17 -1.23 -0.71
N ILE A 26 -4.61 -0.03 -0.90
CA ILE A 26 -4.33 0.94 0.16
C ILE A 26 -5.22 2.17 -0.07
N ALA A 27 -6.04 2.53 0.90
CA ALA A 27 -6.83 3.75 0.88
C ALA A 27 -6.04 4.90 1.51
N ALA A 28 -5.73 5.92 0.71
CA ALA A 28 -4.97 7.10 1.13
C ALA A 28 -5.75 8.39 0.87
N ILE A 29 -5.79 9.30 1.86
CA ILE A 29 -6.53 10.57 1.80
C ILE A 29 -5.60 11.71 2.25
N GLN A 30 -5.48 11.94 3.56
CA GLN A 30 -4.71 13.06 4.11
C GLN A 30 -3.22 12.98 3.74
N SER A 31 -2.64 11.78 3.70
CA SER A 31 -1.23 11.57 3.30
C SER A 31 -0.93 11.94 1.86
N VAL A 32 -1.95 12.00 0.99
CA VAL A 32 -1.82 12.46 -0.39
C VAL A 32 -2.06 13.96 -0.48
N TRP A 33 -3.20 14.43 0.04
CA TRP A 33 -3.63 15.82 -0.14
C TRP A 33 -2.85 16.83 0.72
N ASN A 34 -2.33 16.41 1.89
CA ASN A 34 -1.55 17.28 2.79
C ASN A 34 -0.04 17.09 2.62
N HIS A 35 0.42 16.35 1.61
CA HIS A 35 1.85 16.10 1.44
C HIS A 35 2.59 17.41 1.10
N PRO A 36 3.69 17.76 1.80
CA PRO A 36 4.35 19.06 1.67
C PRO A 36 4.92 19.33 0.27
N LYS A 37 5.21 18.26 -0.48
CA LYS A 37 5.68 18.33 -1.88
C LYS A 37 4.57 18.10 -2.92
N GLY A 38 3.31 18.11 -2.47
CA GLY A 38 2.12 17.91 -3.31
C GLY A 38 1.73 16.45 -3.56
N PRO A 39 0.51 16.22 -4.08
CA PRO A 39 -0.12 14.89 -4.17
C PRO A 39 0.59 13.95 -5.14
N ARG A 40 1.18 14.47 -6.22
CA ARG A 40 1.96 13.68 -7.19
C ARG A 40 3.14 12.96 -6.50
N ILE A 41 3.86 13.65 -5.61
CA ILE A 41 5.00 13.08 -4.89
C ILE A 41 4.53 12.02 -3.89
N ALA A 42 3.42 12.25 -3.20
CA ALA A 42 2.83 11.27 -2.29
C ALA A 42 2.44 9.98 -3.01
N VAL A 43 1.73 10.08 -4.14
CA VAL A 43 1.32 8.91 -4.94
C VAL A 43 2.54 8.17 -5.49
N GLN A 44 3.59 8.87 -5.94
CA GLN A 44 4.83 8.24 -6.36
C GLN A 44 5.51 7.46 -5.22
N ALA A 45 5.50 8.00 -4.01
CA ALA A 45 6.03 7.32 -2.83
C ALA A 45 5.23 6.06 -2.49
N PHE A 46 3.88 6.14 -2.43
CA PHE A 46 3.03 4.96 -2.24
C PHE A 46 3.30 3.88 -3.28
N ASN A 47 3.32 4.24 -4.56
CA ASN A 47 3.55 3.28 -5.64
C ASN A 47 4.93 2.62 -5.55
N ARG A 48 5.95 3.34 -5.07
CA ARG A 48 7.28 2.77 -4.84
C ARG A 48 7.24 1.74 -3.72
N GLU A 49 6.69 2.07 -2.57
CA GLU A 49 6.65 1.17 -1.41
C GLU A 49 5.77 -0.05 -1.68
N ILE A 50 4.61 0.12 -2.33
CA ILE A 50 3.74 -0.98 -2.76
C ILE A 50 4.51 -1.93 -3.71
N ARG A 51 5.24 -1.40 -4.70
CA ARG A 51 6.03 -2.24 -5.62
C ARG A 51 7.14 -3.01 -4.92
N GLN A 52 7.77 -2.44 -3.89
CA GLN A 52 8.79 -3.16 -3.13
C GLN A 52 8.14 -4.25 -2.27
N ALA A 53 7.07 -3.93 -1.55
CA ALA A 53 6.34 -4.87 -0.70
C ALA A 53 5.76 -6.05 -1.49
N LEU A 54 5.27 -5.84 -2.71
CA LEU A 54 4.78 -6.91 -3.58
C LEU A 54 5.85 -7.95 -3.94
N LYS A 55 7.14 -7.61 -3.92
CA LYS A 55 8.23 -8.59 -4.12
C LYS A 55 8.42 -9.50 -2.92
N ALA A 56 8.10 -9.00 -1.73
CA ALA A 56 8.21 -9.73 -0.47
C ALA A 56 6.92 -10.47 -0.09
N ARG A 57 5.78 -10.09 -0.69
CA ARG A 57 4.48 -10.73 -0.45
C ARG A 57 4.57 -12.21 -0.84
N PRO A 58 4.39 -13.15 0.12
CA PRO A 58 4.30 -14.55 -0.21
C PRO A 58 3.07 -14.76 -1.11
N GLN A 59 3.24 -15.50 -2.21
CA GLN A 59 2.09 -15.91 -3.01
C GLN A 59 1.19 -16.78 -2.13
N PRO A 60 -0.11 -16.45 -2.00
CA PRO A 60 -1.04 -17.38 -1.40
C PRO A 60 -0.96 -18.68 -2.21
N ASN A 61 -0.78 -19.79 -1.51
CA ASN A 61 -0.62 -21.11 -2.13
C ASN A 61 -1.63 -21.30 -3.28
N LEU A 62 -1.14 -21.62 -4.48
CA LEU A 62 -1.97 -22.08 -5.61
C LEU A 62 -2.45 -23.53 -5.37
N ALA A 63 -2.80 -23.88 -4.14
CA ALA A 63 -3.30 -25.18 -3.76
C ALA A 63 -4.73 -25.01 -3.23
N ALA A 64 -5.66 -24.89 -4.17
CA ALA A 64 -7.04 -25.34 -4.03
C ALA A 64 -7.38 -26.09 -5.32
#